data_AF-A0A3D4VQU3-F1
#
_entry.id   AF-A0A3D4VQU3-F1
#
_cell.length_a   1.000
_cell.length_b   1.000
_cell.length_c   1.000
_cell.angle_alpha   90.00
_cell.angle_beta   90.00
_cell.angle_gamma   90.00
#
_symmetry.space_group_name_H-M   'P 1'
#
loop_
_entity.id
_entity.type
_entity.pdbx_description
1 polymer ?
#
loop_
_entity_poly.entity_id
_entity_poly.type
_entity_poly.pdbx_seq_one_letter_code
_entity_poly.pdbx_strand_id
1 'polypeptide(L)'
;MRNSSLFTFFLIAFSQFLKLYLVNNEILSSLIYETSHYHQLENFSYIESYAIQKTIKQFSDYKFDSITIETNLGHVYIIFIEETAYLHFDFENAVYGKLNYDLVYDSALAYDIIPEALFPSVDKTLH
;
A
#
# COMPACT_ATOMS: atom_id res chain seq x y z
N MET A 1 14.79 61.38 6.04
CA MET A 1 15.69 60.21 6.26
C MET A 1 15.16 59.20 7.30
N ARG A 2 14.54 59.63 8.41
CA ARG A 2 14.03 58.74 9.48
C ARG A 2 12.92 57.74 9.06
N ASN A 3 12.08 58.07 8.07
CA ASN A 3 11.02 57.17 7.58
C ASN A 3 11.53 56.09 6.62
N SER A 4 12.66 56.34 5.93
CA SER A 4 13.26 55.37 5.01
C SER A 4 13.89 54.20 5.77
N SER A 5 14.54 54.44 6.92
CA SER A 5 15.11 53.35 7.73
C SER A 5 14.04 52.47 8.38
N LEU A 6 12.90 53.06 8.78
CA LEU A 6 11.74 52.31 9.28
C LEU A 6 11.12 51.43 8.20
N PHE A 7 11.00 51.95 6.98
CA PHE A 7 10.51 51.17 5.85
C PHE A 7 11.45 50.02 5.48
N THR A 8 12.77 50.25 5.47
CA THR A 8 13.76 49.18 5.25
C THR A 8 13.74 48.15 6.37
N PHE A 9 13.62 48.56 7.63
CA PHE A 9 13.51 47.65 8.76
C PHE A 9 12.25 46.79 8.66
N PHE A 10 11.10 47.39 8.31
CA PHE A 10 9.86 46.67 8.06
C PHE A 10 10.02 45.63 6.95
N LEU A 11 10.62 46.00 5.81
CA LEU A 11 10.84 45.07 4.70
C LEU A 11 11.75 43.90 5.09
N ILE A 12 12.80 44.16 5.86
CA ILE A 12 13.70 43.09 6.35
C ILE A 12 12.91 42.16 7.28
N ALA A 13 12.19 42.69 8.26
CA ALA A 13 11.38 41.89 9.19
C ALA A 13 10.31 41.08 8.45
N PHE A 14 9.63 41.69 7.47
CA PHE A 14 8.64 41.03 6.64
C PHE A 14 9.23 39.92 5.77
N SER A 15 10.42 40.14 5.19
CA SER A 15 11.11 39.10 4.42
C SER A 15 11.53 37.90 5.28
N GLN A 16 11.94 38.15 6.53
CA GLN A 16 12.27 37.08 7.48
C GLN A 16 11.01 36.33 7.93
N PHE A 17 9.91 37.04 8.15
CA PHE A 17 8.61 36.43 8.41
C PHE A 17 8.15 35.53 7.25
N LEU A 18 8.25 36.00 6.00
CA LEU A 18 7.92 35.20 4.82
C LEU A 18 8.77 33.94 4.72
N LYS A 19 10.08 34.04 4.97
CA LYS A 19 10.97 32.86 5.01
C LYS A 19 10.53 31.85 6.07
N LEU A 20 10.21 32.32 7.28
CA LEU A 20 9.75 31.46 8.36
C LEU A 20 8.41 30.78 8.01
N TYR A 21 7.50 31.53 7.40
CA TYR A 21 6.21 31.00 6.93
C TYR A 21 6.39 29.90 5.88
N LEU A 22 7.27 30.11 4.89
CA LEU A 22 7.56 29.11 3.86
C LEU A 22 8.15 27.84 4.45
N VAL A 23 9.17 27.95 5.30
CA VAL A 23 9.79 26.79 5.98
C VAL A 23 8.77 26.02 6.81
N ASN A 24 7.91 26.72 7.57
CA ASN A 24 6.87 26.05 8.37
C ASN A 24 5.84 25.32 7.51
N ASN A 25 5.47 25.87 6.35
CA ASN A 25 4.57 25.19 5.41
C ASN A 25 5.21 23.96 4.79
N GLU A 26 6.50 24.01 4.43
CA GLU A 26 7.24 22.85 3.92
C GLU A 26 7.35 21.74 4.98
N ILE A 27 7.63 22.10 6.23
CA ILE A 27 7.67 21.14 7.35
C ILE A 27 6.28 20.52 7.56
N LEU A 28 5.22 21.34 7.56
CA LEU A 28 3.85 20.87 7.76
C LEU A 28 3.42 19.93 6.63
N SER A 29 3.72 20.25 5.37
CA SER A 29 3.38 19.38 4.23
C SER A 29 4.13 18.06 4.30
N SER A 30 5.41 18.06 4.69
CA SER A 30 6.19 16.84 4.93
C SER A 30 5.57 15.97 6.02
N LEU A 31 5.18 16.57 7.15
CA LEU A 31 4.53 15.86 8.26
C LEU A 31 3.18 15.25 7.87
N ILE A 32 2.36 15.98 7.09
CA ILE A 32 1.08 15.47 6.59
C ILE A 32 1.33 14.28 5.65
N TYR A 33 2.30 14.40 4.74
CA TYR A 33 2.68 13.33 3.82
C TYR A 33 3.20 12.09 4.54
N GLU A 34 4.10 12.26 5.52
CA GLU A 34 4.60 11.13 6.31
C GLU A 34 3.46 10.44 7.05
N THR A 35 2.58 11.21 7.70
CA THR A 35 1.45 10.66 8.46
C THR A 35 0.48 9.89 7.57
N SER A 36 0.16 10.43 6.38
CA SER A 36 -0.71 9.73 5.42
C SER A 36 -0.04 8.47 4.87
N HIS A 37 1.26 8.52 4.59
CA HIS A 37 2.04 7.37 4.12
C HIS A 37 2.09 6.24 5.17
N TYR A 38 2.33 6.57 6.45
CA TYR A 38 2.29 5.59 7.53
C TYR A 38 0.92 4.92 7.66
N HIS A 39 -0.17 5.69 7.60
CA HIS A 39 -1.52 5.11 7.62
C HIS A 39 -1.82 4.22 6.41
N GLN A 40 -1.31 4.56 5.23
CA GLN A 40 -1.43 3.70 4.04
C GLN A 40 -0.68 2.36 4.23
N LEU A 41 0.52 2.39 4.81
CA LEU A 41 1.30 1.18 5.12
C LEU A 41 0.63 0.28 6.17
N GLU A 42 0.05 0.88 7.22
CA GLU A 42 -0.73 0.14 8.22
C GLU A 42 -1.96 -0.52 7.59
N ASN A 43 -2.70 0.22 6.76
CA ASN A 43 -3.86 -0.30 6.05
C ASN A 43 -3.48 -1.43 5.09
N PHE A 44 -2.35 -1.31 4.38
CA PHE A 44 -1.83 -2.38 3.53
C PHE A 44 -1.51 -3.63 4.35
N SER A 45 -0.76 -3.50 5.44
CA SER A 45 -0.38 -4.63 6.31
C SER A 45 -1.60 -5.38 6.85
N TYR A 46 -2.65 -4.64 7.20
CA TYR A 46 -3.92 -5.23 7.65
C TYR A 46 -4.63 -5.99 6.51
N ILE A 47 -4.74 -5.37 5.33
CA ILE A 47 -5.38 -5.99 4.15
C ILE A 47 -4.62 -7.24 3.71
N GLU A 48 -3.28 -7.18 3.68
CA GLU A 48 -2.41 -8.30 3.36
C GLU A 48 -2.63 -9.47 4.32
N SER A 49 -2.56 -9.21 5.63
CA SER A 49 -2.79 -10.22 6.66
C SER A 49 -4.17 -10.86 6.53
N TYR A 50 -5.21 -10.07 6.26
CA TYR A 50 -6.56 -10.55 6.05
C TYR A 50 -6.70 -11.42 4.80
N ALA A 51 -6.08 -11.00 3.69
CA ALA A 51 -6.08 -11.76 2.43
C ALA A 51 -5.37 -13.11 2.60
N ILE A 52 -4.22 -13.14 3.29
CA ILE A 52 -3.49 -14.38 3.60
C ILE A 52 -4.36 -15.31 4.46
N GLN A 53 -4.97 -14.81 5.53
CA GLN A 53 -5.85 -15.61 6.39
C GLN A 53 -7.04 -16.21 5.62
N LYS A 54 -7.66 -15.42 4.74
CA LYS A 54 -8.72 -15.91 3.85
C LYS A 54 -8.24 -16.99 2.91
N THR A 55 -7.06 -16.82 2.34
CA THR A 55 -6.42 -17.79 1.43
C THR A 55 -6.14 -19.10 2.16
N ILE A 56 -5.52 -19.05 3.34
CA ILE A 56 -5.26 -20.22 4.19
C ILE A 56 -6.57 -20.95 4.50
N LYS A 57 -7.61 -20.21 4.89
CA LYS A 57 -8.92 -20.81 5.16
C LYS A 57 -9.49 -21.55 3.95
N GLN A 58 -9.34 -21.01 2.73
CA GLN A 58 -9.79 -21.67 1.52
C GLN A 58 -9.04 -22.99 1.27
N PHE A 59 -7.71 -23.00 1.50
CA PHE A 59 -6.91 -24.23 1.47
C PHE A 59 -7.41 -25.27 2.49
N SER A 60 -7.58 -24.89 3.77
CA SER A 60 -8.09 -25.79 4.82
C SER A 60 -9.50 -26.30 4.54
N ASP A 61 -10.34 -25.49 3.89
CA ASP A 61 -11.70 -25.87 3.49
C ASP A 61 -11.73 -26.67 2.17
N TYR A 62 -10.59 -26.96 1.54
CA TYR A 62 -10.46 -27.61 0.22
C TYR A 62 -11.27 -26.91 -0.89
N LYS A 63 -11.29 -25.58 -0.87
CA LYS A 63 -12.00 -24.73 -1.84
C LYS A 63 -11.00 -23.92 -2.63
N PHE A 64 -10.94 -24.16 -3.93
CA PHE A 64 -9.91 -23.58 -4.82
C PHE A 64 -10.49 -22.61 -5.85
N ASP A 65 -11.72 -22.16 -5.64
CA ASP A 65 -12.34 -21.14 -6.49
C ASP A 65 -11.62 -19.80 -6.29
N SER A 66 -11.43 -19.04 -7.38
CA SER A 66 -10.88 -17.69 -7.30
C SER A 66 -11.77 -16.80 -6.44
N ILE A 67 -11.17 -15.99 -5.59
CA ILE A 67 -11.90 -15.04 -4.74
C ILE A 67 -11.45 -13.61 -4.98
N THR A 68 -12.40 -12.69 -4.81
CA THR A 68 -12.14 -11.24 -4.82
C THR A 68 -12.54 -10.67 -3.47
N ILE A 69 -11.65 -9.90 -2.86
CA ILE A 69 -11.88 -9.20 -1.61
C ILE A 69 -11.94 -7.70 -1.89
N GLU A 70 -13.06 -7.06 -1.58
CA GLU A 70 -13.21 -5.61 -1.64
C GLU A 70 -12.66 -4.97 -0.36
N THR A 71 -11.86 -3.90 -0.50
CA THR A 71 -11.22 -3.19 0.60
C THR A 71 -11.32 -1.67 0.40
N ASN A 72 -10.94 -0.90 1.41
CA ASN A 72 -10.86 0.56 1.33
C ASN A 72 -9.75 1.07 0.41
N LEU A 73 -8.71 0.26 0.12
CA LEU A 73 -7.61 0.63 -0.77
C LEU A 73 -7.79 0.15 -2.22
N GLY A 74 -8.75 -0.76 -2.46
CA GLY A 74 -9.01 -1.36 -3.77
C GLY A 74 -9.41 -2.83 -3.64
N HIS A 75 -9.04 -3.64 -4.61
CA HIS A 75 -9.44 -5.05 -4.68
C HIS A 75 -8.26 -5.99 -4.47
N VAL A 76 -8.50 -7.15 -3.86
CA VAL A 76 -7.52 -8.24 -3.80
C VAL A 76 -8.09 -9.44 -4.55
N TYR A 77 -7.43 -9.83 -5.63
CA TYR A 77 -7.79 -11.00 -6.42
C TYR A 77 -6.90 -12.18 -6.03
N ILE A 78 -7.48 -13.33 -5.73
CA ILE A 78 -6.76 -14.50 -5.27
C ILE A 78 -7.07 -15.67 -6.20
N ILE A 79 -6.03 -16.29 -6.73
CA ILE A 79 -6.10 -17.35 -7.73
C ILE A 79 -5.35 -18.56 -7.20
N PHE A 80 -5.99 -19.72 -7.20
CA PHE A 80 -5.39 -20.96 -6.72
C PHE A 80 -4.91 -21.80 -7.90
N ILE A 81 -3.66 -22.23 -7.83
CA ILE A 81 -3.03 -23.13 -8.81
C ILE A 81 -2.33 -24.21 -8.00
N GLU A 82 -2.90 -25.42 -8.01
CA GLU A 82 -2.42 -26.54 -7.18
C GLU A 82 -2.33 -26.14 -5.70
N GLU A 83 -1.17 -26.29 -5.09
CA GLU A 83 -0.87 -25.95 -3.70
C GLU A 83 -0.36 -24.51 -3.52
N THR A 84 -0.52 -23.67 -4.55
CA THR A 84 -0.07 -22.28 -4.54
C THR A 84 -1.26 -21.34 -4.74
N ALA A 85 -1.32 -20.28 -3.94
CA ALA A 85 -2.22 -19.17 -4.19
C ALA A 85 -1.43 -17.93 -4.60
N TYR A 86 -1.94 -17.24 -5.62
CA TYR A 86 -1.41 -15.99 -6.13
C TYR A 86 -2.37 -14.87 -5.77
N LEU A 87 -1.85 -13.83 -5.10
CA LEU A 87 -2.61 -12.69 -4.61
C LEU A 87 -2.23 -11.46 -5.44
N HIS A 88 -3.19 -10.79 -6.06
CA HIS A 88 -3.01 -9.53 -6.76
C HIS A 88 -3.76 -8.43 -6.01
N PHE A 89 -3.01 -7.54 -5.39
CA PHE A 89 -3.49 -6.36 -4.69
C PHE A 89 -3.59 -5.20 -5.70
N ASP A 90 -4.77 -5.03 -6.28
CA ASP A 90 -5.08 -4.00 -7.28
C ASP A 90 -5.40 -2.67 -6.59
N PHE A 91 -4.34 -2.02 -6.12
CA PHE A 91 -4.35 -0.68 -5.54
C PHE A 91 -3.74 0.32 -6.52
N GLU A 92 -3.51 1.56 -6.10
CA GLU A 92 -2.86 2.58 -6.94
C GLU A 92 -1.50 2.11 -7.50
N ASN A 93 -0.76 1.33 -6.71
CA ASN A 93 0.39 0.55 -7.17
C ASN A 93 0.09 -0.92 -6.92
N ALA A 94 0.02 -1.70 -7.99
CA ALA A 94 -0.25 -3.13 -7.90
C ALA A 94 0.87 -3.86 -7.15
N VAL A 95 0.48 -4.72 -6.21
CA VAL A 95 1.39 -5.62 -5.49
C VAL A 95 0.97 -7.05 -5.74
N TYR A 96 1.95 -7.94 -5.91
CA TYR A 96 1.71 -9.35 -6.21
C TYR A 96 2.35 -10.21 -5.13
N GLY A 97 1.57 -11.13 -4.57
CA GLY A 97 2.00 -12.07 -3.54
C GLY A 97 1.83 -13.52 -4.01
N LYS A 98 2.64 -14.41 -3.45
CA LYS A 98 2.57 -15.85 -3.66
C LYS A 98 2.58 -16.55 -2.31
N LEU A 99 1.55 -17.35 -2.03
CA LEU A 99 1.45 -18.20 -0.85
C LEU A 99 1.58 -19.66 -1.28
N ASN A 100 2.60 -20.36 -0.79
CA ASN A 100 2.72 -21.80 -0.92
C ASN A 100 2.09 -22.47 0.30
N TYR A 101 1.19 -23.40 0.08
CA TYR A 101 0.49 -24.14 1.11
C TYR A 101 0.84 -25.62 1.04
N ASP A 102 0.86 -26.31 2.17
CA ASP A 102 0.99 -27.76 2.22
C ASP A 102 -0.38 -28.36 2.57
N LEU A 103 -1.02 -29.02 1.61
CA LEU A 103 -2.32 -29.64 1.82
C LEU A 103 -2.24 -30.89 2.71
N VAL A 104 -1.09 -31.57 2.77
CA VAL A 104 -0.90 -32.79 3.56
C VAL A 104 -0.82 -32.45 5.04
N TYR A 105 -0.07 -31.40 5.38
CA TYR A 105 0.11 -30.95 6.77
C TYR A 105 -0.83 -29.81 7.16
N ASP A 106 -1.71 -29.36 6.26
CA ASP A 106 -2.62 -28.23 6.43
C ASP A 106 -1.89 -27.00 6.99
N SER A 107 -0.82 -26.59 6.32
CA SER A 107 0.07 -25.54 6.83
C SER A 107 0.57 -24.60 5.73
N ALA A 108 0.60 -23.31 6.03
CA ALA A 108 1.24 -22.33 5.14
C ALA A 108 2.76 -22.48 5.23
N LEU A 109 3.40 -22.78 4.10
CA LEU A 109 4.85 -23.00 4.04
C LEU A 109 5.63 -21.70 3.89
N ALA A 110 5.20 -20.84 2.97
CA ALA A 110 5.89 -19.60 2.64
C ALA A 110 4.95 -18.59 1.99
N TYR A 111 5.16 -17.31 2.30
CA TYR A 111 4.52 -16.18 1.64
C TYR A 111 5.59 -15.20 1.18
N ASP A 112 5.59 -14.87 -0.11
CA ASP A 112 6.57 -13.97 -0.72
C ASP A 112 5.87 -12.92 -1.61
N ILE A 113 6.36 -11.68 -1.56
CA ILE A 113 6.02 -10.67 -2.57
C ILE A 113 6.84 -10.96 -3.83
N ILE A 114 6.17 -11.08 -4.96
CA ILE A 114 6.76 -11.44 -6.24
C ILE A 114 6.63 -10.28 -7.25
N PRO A 115 7.54 -10.18 -8.25
CA PRO A 115 7.34 -9.29 -9.37
C PRO A 115 6.16 -9.75 -10.25
N GLU A 116 5.50 -8.79 -10.91
CA GLU A 116 4.38 -9.04 -11.84
C GLU A 116 4.69 -10.12 -12.89
N ALA A 117 5.93 -10.17 -13.39
CA ALA A 117 6.36 -11.14 -14.38
C ALA A 117 6.28 -12.61 -13.92
N LEU A 118 6.23 -12.86 -12.60
CA LEU A 118 6.04 -14.19 -12.02
C LEU A 118 4.57 -14.47 -11.64
N PHE A 119 3.69 -13.47 -11.76
CA PHE A 119 2.26 -13.67 -11.56
C PHE A 119 1.70 -14.46 -12.76
N PRO A 120 0.85 -15.47 -12.53
CA PRO A 120 0.25 -16.22 -13.61
C PRO A 120 -0.58 -15.25 -14.46
N SER A 121 -0.17 -15.07 -15.72
CA SER A 121 -0.97 -14.41 -16.73
C SER A 121 -2.21 -15.27 -16.94
N VAL A 122 -3.30 -14.93 -16.26
CA VAL A 122 -4.60 -15.55 -16.53
C VAL A 122 -5.02 -15.08 -17.90
N ASP A 123 -4.65 -15.87 -18.91
CA ASP A 123 -5.19 -15.72 -20.25
C ASP A 123 -6.71 -15.77 -20.12
N LYS A 124 -7.37 -14.67 -20.49
CA LYS A 124 -8.84 -14.53 -20.56
C LYS A 124 -9.41 -15.37 -21.70
N THR A 125 -9.03 -16.65 -21.78
CA THR A 125 -9.56 -17.61 -22.75
C THR A 125 -9.96 -18.86 -22.00
N LEU A 126 -11.08 -18.78 -21.27
CA LEU A 126 -12.00 -19.87 -20.99
C LEU A 126 -13.15 -19.33 -20.13
N HIS A 127 -14.11 -18.66 -20.78
CA HIS A 127 -15.54 -18.97 -20.73
C HIS A 127 -16.34 -18.01 -21.62
#